data_AF-D7RNR1-F1
#
_entry.id   AF-D7RNR1-F1
#
_cell.length_a   1.000
_cell.length_b   1.000
_cell.length_c   1.000
_cell.angle_alpha   90.00
_cell.angle_beta   90.00
_cell.angle_gamma   90.00
#
_symmetry.space_group_name_H-M   'P 1'
#
loop_
_entity.id
_entity.type
_entity.pdbx_description
1 polymer ?
#
loop_
_entity_poly.entity_id
_entity_poly.type
_entity_poly.pdbx_seq_one_letter_code
_entity_poly.pdbx_strand_id
1 'polypeptide(L)'
;FLDVINGDSTSIAFDRIKEADDSDPDRVTSSKQNIEDHLVQEYRGSQYYGETKAQLERITMNREYSVKTPSRTITYNTSFSTQFRWVLKRTFTNLILNPQTSFAQIGVTVFLALIVGAIFFGVKNDQSGLQNRMGALFFITTNQCFSSLSSAELFITERKLFIHEYISGYYRVSVYFLCKILSDIITLRTLPSIVFSCVAYFMIGYKATVEAFFLFMLTVALAAYTATAMTMAISADQSVVAIANIFMTIAFVFMMIFSGLLVNLPSIVEWLAWFQYLSIPRYGL
;
A
#
# COMPACT_ATOMS: atom_id res chain seq x y z
N PHE A 1 -21.71 2.58 24.77
CA PHE A 1 -21.52 3.27 23.46
C PHE A 1 -20.76 2.43 22.44
N LEU A 2 -19.84 1.53 22.84
CA LEU A 2 -19.22 0.55 21.91
C LEU A 2 -20.10 -0.71 21.69
N ASP A 3 -20.92 -1.10 22.67
CA ASP A 3 -21.76 -2.32 22.56
C ASP A 3 -22.92 -2.20 21.54
N VAL A 4 -23.36 -0.98 21.22
CA VAL A 4 -24.42 -0.73 20.23
C VAL A 4 -23.88 -0.81 18.79
N ILE A 5 -22.56 -0.68 18.61
CA ILE A 5 -21.91 -0.77 17.29
C ILE A 5 -21.48 -2.21 16.98
N ASN A 6 -21.18 -3.02 18.00
CA ASN A 6 -20.71 -4.40 17.81
C ASN A 6 -21.82 -5.46 17.74
N GLY A 7 -23.10 -5.12 17.98
CA GLY A 7 -24.21 -6.08 17.82
C GLY A 7 -24.18 -7.28 18.78
N ASP A 8 -23.26 -7.30 19.76
CA ASP A 8 -22.95 -8.50 20.55
C ASP A 8 -23.87 -8.72 21.77
N SER A 9 -24.64 -7.72 22.21
CA SER A 9 -25.55 -7.91 23.35
C SER A 9 -26.89 -8.55 22.95
N THR A 10 -27.33 -8.38 21.70
CA THR A 10 -28.51 -9.07 21.17
C THR A 10 -28.19 -10.51 20.78
N SER A 11 -27.02 -10.80 20.21
CA SER A 11 -26.64 -12.14 19.77
C SER A 11 -26.64 -13.19 20.89
N ILE A 12 -26.19 -12.83 22.10
CA ILE A 12 -26.16 -13.75 23.27
C ILE A 12 -27.57 -14.01 23.85
N ALA A 13 -28.50 -13.06 23.72
CA ALA A 13 -29.91 -13.29 24.03
C ALA A 13 -30.60 -14.14 22.95
N PHE A 14 -30.14 -14.03 21.70
CA PHE A 14 -30.66 -14.74 20.53
C PHE A 14 -30.29 -16.24 20.49
N ASP A 15 -29.10 -16.63 20.97
CA ASP A 15 -28.71 -18.05 21.01
C ASP A 15 -29.55 -18.86 22.01
N ARG A 16 -29.95 -18.25 23.15
CA ARG A 16 -30.83 -18.93 24.12
C ARG A 16 -32.26 -19.16 23.62
N ILE A 17 -32.70 -18.40 22.62
CA ILE A 17 -34.03 -18.56 22.00
C ILE A 17 -33.97 -19.60 20.87
N LYS A 18 -32.82 -19.72 20.19
CA LYS A 18 -32.61 -20.71 19.11
C LYS A 18 -32.53 -22.15 19.60
N GLU A 19 -32.04 -22.39 20.82
CA GLU A 19 -31.99 -23.75 21.38
C GLU A 19 -33.37 -24.30 21.79
N ALA A 20 -34.41 -23.47 21.81
CA ALA A 20 -35.73 -23.87 22.33
C ALA A 20 -36.78 -24.21 21.26
N ASP A 21 -36.55 -23.96 19.97
CA ASP A 21 -37.58 -24.17 18.94
C ASP A 21 -36.97 -24.58 17.59
N ASP A 22 -36.93 -25.89 17.36
CA ASP A 22 -36.45 -26.55 16.14
C ASP A 22 -37.54 -26.54 15.06
N SER A 23 -38.00 -25.36 14.65
CA SER A 23 -39.05 -25.19 13.65
C SER A 23 -38.67 -24.25 12.50
N ASP A 24 -38.69 -24.82 11.30
CA ASP A 24 -38.73 -24.24 9.94
C ASP A 24 -38.29 -22.75 9.77
N PRO A 25 -37.10 -22.48 9.19
CA PRO A 25 -36.50 -21.14 9.14
C PRO A 25 -37.32 -20.09 8.35
N ASP A 26 -38.19 -20.51 7.43
CA ASP A 26 -39.00 -19.59 6.60
C ASP A 26 -40.20 -19.01 7.36
N ARG A 27 -40.77 -19.75 8.32
CA ARG A 27 -41.89 -19.27 9.17
C ARG A 27 -41.41 -18.25 10.21
N VAL A 28 -40.24 -18.48 10.79
CA VAL A 28 -39.66 -17.59 11.80
C VAL A 28 -39.33 -16.22 11.21
N THR A 29 -38.88 -16.18 9.95
CA THR A 29 -38.51 -14.93 9.26
C THR A 29 -39.75 -14.06 8.94
N SER A 30 -40.85 -14.67 8.48
CA SER A 30 -42.12 -13.97 8.22
C SER A 30 -42.82 -13.48 9.49
N SER A 31 -42.70 -14.23 10.60
CA SER A 31 -43.22 -13.81 11.91
C SER A 31 -42.44 -12.61 12.46
N LYS A 32 -41.11 -12.61 12.29
CA LYS A 32 -40.25 -11.49 12.70
C LYS A 32 -40.55 -10.19 11.96
N GLN A 33 -40.75 -10.24 10.64
CA GLN A 33 -41.16 -9.06 9.86
C GLN A 33 -42.51 -8.48 10.32
N ASN A 34 -43.50 -9.33 10.62
CA ASN A 34 -44.78 -8.86 11.15
C ASN A 34 -44.66 -8.19 12.53
N ILE A 35 -43.78 -8.68 13.39
CA ILE A 35 -43.53 -8.07 14.71
C ILE A 35 -42.80 -6.73 14.56
N GLU A 36 -41.81 -6.64 13.67
CA GLU A 36 -41.14 -5.38 13.35
C GLU A 36 -42.13 -4.33 12.83
N ASP A 37 -42.99 -4.71 11.88
CA ASP A 37 -44.01 -3.82 11.31
C ASP A 37 -45.03 -3.37 12.38
N HIS A 38 -45.45 -4.27 13.26
CA HIS A 38 -46.35 -3.94 14.37
C HIS A 38 -45.71 -2.95 15.36
N LEU A 39 -44.45 -3.18 15.75
CA LEU A 39 -43.72 -2.29 16.66
C LEU A 39 -43.47 -0.90 16.04
N VAL A 40 -43.18 -0.85 14.73
CA VAL A 40 -43.05 0.42 14.01
C VAL A 40 -44.40 1.17 13.98
N GLN A 41 -45.51 0.46 13.82
CA GLN A 41 -46.84 1.05 13.77
C GLN A 41 -47.28 1.58 15.15
N GLU A 42 -47.03 0.85 16.23
CA GLU A 42 -47.25 1.36 17.59
C GLU A 42 -46.37 2.57 17.92
N TYR A 43 -45.09 2.54 17.55
CA TYR A 43 -44.21 3.69 17.75
C TYR A 43 -44.72 4.94 17.02
N ARG A 44 -45.20 4.80 15.77
CA ARG A 44 -45.82 5.89 15.00
C ARG A 44 -47.12 6.41 15.63
N GLY A 45 -47.88 5.54 16.31
CA GLY A 45 -49.09 5.91 17.06
C GLY A 45 -48.81 6.51 18.45
N SER A 46 -47.58 6.36 18.96
CA SER A 46 -47.21 6.84 20.28
C SER A 46 -47.04 8.37 20.35
N GLN A 47 -47.24 8.92 21.55
CA GLN A 47 -46.98 10.33 21.83
C GLN A 47 -45.52 10.73 21.56
N TYR A 48 -44.55 9.83 21.78
CA TYR A 48 -43.12 10.07 21.57
C TYR A 48 -42.78 10.37 20.11
N TYR A 49 -43.43 9.70 19.15
CA TYR A 49 -43.24 10.00 17.73
C TYR A 49 -43.79 11.38 17.37
N GLY A 50 -44.97 11.74 17.88
CA GLY A 50 -45.55 13.07 17.71
C GLY A 50 -44.65 14.19 18.25
N GLU A 51 -44.12 14.03 19.45
CA GLU A 51 -43.20 14.98 20.08
C GLU A 51 -41.88 15.11 19.31
N THR A 52 -41.27 13.99 18.92
CA THR A 52 -40.02 13.97 18.15
C THR A 52 -40.21 14.62 16.78
N LYS A 53 -41.33 14.31 16.11
CA LYS A 53 -41.66 14.91 14.81
C LYS A 53 -41.89 16.40 14.93
N ALA A 54 -42.62 16.86 15.94
CA ALA A 54 -42.84 18.28 16.20
C ALA A 54 -41.53 19.02 16.53
N GLN A 55 -40.62 18.42 17.31
CA GLN A 55 -39.29 18.97 17.56
C GLN A 55 -38.45 19.03 16.28
N LEU A 56 -38.50 17.99 15.45
CA LEU A 56 -37.79 17.95 14.17
C LEU A 56 -38.33 19.03 13.21
N GLU A 57 -39.64 19.18 13.08
CA GLU A 57 -40.28 20.22 12.27
C GLU A 57 -39.91 21.63 12.76
N ARG A 58 -39.85 21.87 14.08
CA ARG A 58 -39.37 23.15 14.66
C ARG A 58 -37.91 23.45 14.32
N ILE A 59 -37.02 22.45 14.40
CA ILE A 59 -35.60 22.59 14.04
C ILE A 59 -35.46 22.85 12.52
N THR A 60 -36.32 22.22 11.73
CA THR A 60 -36.32 22.30 10.26
C THR A 60 -36.91 23.62 9.75
N MET A 61 -37.94 24.17 10.40
CA MET A 61 -38.57 25.45 10.03
C MET A 61 -37.59 26.64 10.05
N ASN A 62 -36.56 26.59 10.92
CA ASN A 62 -35.54 27.63 11.05
C ASN A 62 -34.31 27.41 10.13
N ARG A 63 -34.28 26.35 9.32
CA ARG A 63 -33.15 26.05 8.42
C ARG A 63 -33.69 25.83 7.01
N GLU A 64 -33.39 26.74 6.09
CA GLU A 64 -33.60 26.48 4.66
C GLU A 64 -32.93 25.15 4.30
N TYR A 65 -33.76 24.16 3.95
CA TYR A 65 -33.33 22.81 3.68
C TYR A 65 -32.64 22.79 2.31
N SER A 66 -31.31 22.90 2.29
CA SER A 66 -30.57 22.50 1.10
C SER A 66 -30.67 20.98 0.97
N VAL A 67 -31.40 20.50 -0.04
CA VAL A 67 -31.56 19.06 -0.38
C VAL A 67 -30.22 18.39 -0.68
N LYS A 68 -29.14 19.18 -0.84
CA LYS A 68 -27.78 18.65 -0.90
C LYS A 68 -27.40 18.20 0.51
N THR A 69 -27.28 16.88 0.71
CA THR A 69 -26.56 16.30 1.85
C THR A 69 -25.32 17.17 2.07
N PRO A 70 -25.15 17.83 3.23
CA PRO A 70 -23.96 18.62 3.45
C PRO A 70 -22.81 17.64 3.27
N SER A 71 -22.02 17.82 2.21
CA SER A 71 -20.79 17.06 2.09
C SER A 71 -20.08 17.33 3.40
N ARG A 72 -19.81 16.27 4.17
CA ARG A 72 -19.03 16.39 5.41
C ARG A 72 -17.70 17.00 4.99
N THR A 73 -17.62 18.32 5.06
CA THR A 73 -16.44 19.08 4.74
C THR A 73 -15.55 18.82 5.94
N ILE A 74 -14.64 17.86 5.78
CA ILE A 74 -13.68 17.49 6.82
C ILE A 74 -12.90 18.76 7.12
N THR A 75 -13.26 19.39 8.25
CA THR A 75 -12.66 20.63 8.68
C THR A 75 -11.45 20.26 9.52
N TYR A 76 -10.27 20.70 9.08
CA TYR A 76 -9.04 20.41 9.78
C TYR A 76 -8.74 21.50 10.80
N ASN A 77 -8.51 21.10 12.05
CA ASN A 77 -8.24 22.06 13.13
C ASN A 77 -6.82 22.67 13.05
N THR A 78 -5.89 22.02 12.35
CA THR A 78 -4.46 22.38 12.33
C THR A 78 -3.95 22.65 10.91
N SER A 79 -2.86 23.42 10.81
CA SER A 79 -2.17 23.69 9.55
C SER A 79 -1.49 22.44 8.97
N PHE A 80 -1.31 22.41 7.64
CA PHE A 80 -0.67 21.31 6.92
C PHE A 80 0.71 20.93 7.48
N SER A 81 1.58 21.92 7.73
CA SER A 81 2.95 21.66 8.22
C SER A 81 2.96 21.05 9.63
N THR A 82 1.98 21.42 10.47
CA THR A 82 1.83 20.84 11.81
C THR A 82 1.43 19.38 11.71
N GLN A 83 0.43 19.07 10.88
CA GLN A 83 0.00 17.69 10.61
C GLN A 83 1.17 16.86 10.08
N PHE A 84 1.87 17.39 9.07
CA PHE A 84 3.01 16.72 8.44
C PHE A 84 4.11 16.38 9.43
N ARG A 85 4.54 17.32 10.29
CA ARG A 85 5.59 17.06 11.28
C ARG A 85 5.21 15.95 12.26
N TRP A 86 3.97 15.93 12.73
CA TRP A 86 3.50 14.93 13.71
C TRP A 86 3.31 13.55 13.07
N VAL A 87 2.67 13.49 11.90
CA VAL A 87 2.48 12.23 11.17
C VAL A 87 3.83 11.66 10.74
N LEU A 88 4.74 12.49 10.23
CA LEU A 88 6.09 12.06 9.85
C LEU A 88 6.87 11.49 11.03
N LYS A 89 6.89 12.20 12.17
CA LYS A 89 7.53 11.72 13.39
C LYS A 89 6.95 10.37 13.83
N ARG A 90 5.62 10.26 13.84
CA ARG A 90 4.95 9.00 14.20
C ARG A 90 5.32 7.86 13.25
N THR A 91 5.28 8.09 11.94
CA THR A 91 5.59 7.05 10.94
C THR A 91 7.04 6.59 11.03
N PHE A 92 7.98 7.52 11.19
CA PHE A 92 9.40 7.19 11.43
C PHE A 92 9.61 6.44 12.74
N THR A 93 9.02 6.91 13.84
CA THR A 93 9.10 6.21 15.13
C THR A 93 8.53 4.80 15.04
N ASN A 94 7.41 4.61 14.34
CA ASN A 94 6.82 3.29 14.11
C ASN A 94 7.78 2.37 13.33
N LEU A 95 8.37 2.86 12.23
CA LEU A 95 9.34 2.10 11.43
C LEU A 95 10.60 1.70 12.20
N ILE A 96 11.08 2.56 13.10
CA ILE A 96 12.28 2.30 13.92
C ILE A 96 11.94 1.34 15.07
N LEU A 97 10.77 1.51 15.72
CA LEU A 97 10.34 0.70 16.86
C LEU A 97 9.76 -0.67 16.48
N ASN A 98 9.40 -0.89 15.21
CA ASN A 98 9.06 -2.19 14.67
C ASN A 98 10.25 -2.76 13.86
N PRO A 99 11.33 -3.19 14.55
CA PRO A 99 12.59 -3.57 13.90
C PRO A 99 12.45 -4.81 13.02
N GLN A 100 11.44 -5.65 13.21
CA GLN A 100 11.35 -6.93 12.50
C GLN A 100 11.36 -6.76 10.98
N THR A 101 10.58 -5.81 10.43
CA THR A 101 10.54 -5.59 8.98
C THR A 101 11.82 -4.91 8.47
N SER A 102 12.27 -3.84 9.14
CA SER A 102 13.44 -3.06 8.70
C SER A 102 14.75 -3.84 8.80
N PHE A 103 15.00 -4.55 9.90
CA PHE A 103 16.22 -5.34 10.07
C PHE A 103 16.22 -6.59 9.19
N ALA A 104 15.09 -7.29 9.05
CA ALA A 104 15.00 -8.42 8.14
C ALA A 104 15.28 -7.99 6.69
N GLN A 105 14.75 -6.84 6.26
CA GLN A 105 14.98 -6.34 4.91
C GLN A 105 16.45 -6.00 4.66
N ILE A 106 17.14 -5.36 5.61
CA ILE A 106 18.58 -5.10 5.50
C ILE A 106 19.36 -6.41 5.47
N GLY A 107 19.02 -7.38 6.34
CA GLY A 107 19.67 -8.69 6.38
C GLY A 107 19.54 -9.47 5.06
N VAL A 108 18.33 -9.53 4.50
CA VAL A 108 18.07 -10.13 3.19
C VAL A 108 18.82 -9.38 2.09
N THR A 109 18.87 -8.06 2.15
CA THR A 109 19.60 -7.25 1.15
C THR A 109 21.09 -7.52 1.18
N VAL A 110 21.71 -7.59 2.37
CA VAL A 110 23.13 -7.92 2.53
C VAL A 110 23.41 -9.33 2.02
N PHE A 111 22.60 -10.30 2.43
CA PHE A 111 22.73 -11.69 1.99
C PHE A 111 22.66 -11.81 0.47
N LEU A 112 21.69 -11.14 -0.15
CA LEU A 112 21.54 -11.15 -1.60
C LEU A 112 22.68 -10.40 -2.30
N ALA A 113 23.14 -9.27 -1.77
CA ALA A 113 24.28 -8.55 -2.32
C ALA A 113 25.56 -9.41 -2.31
N LEU A 114 25.77 -10.19 -1.25
CA LEU A 114 26.89 -11.14 -1.15
C LEU A 114 26.77 -12.27 -2.17
N ILE A 115 25.57 -12.85 -2.33
CA ILE A 115 25.33 -13.90 -3.35
C ILE A 115 25.62 -13.36 -4.75
N VAL A 116 25.06 -12.20 -5.09
CA VAL A 116 25.25 -11.58 -6.41
C VAL A 116 26.73 -11.25 -6.62
N GLY A 117 27.37 -10.63 -5.63
CA GLY A 117 28.80 -10.32 -5.67
C GLY A 117 29.67 -11.58 -5.82
N ALA A 118 29.28 -12.70 -5.22
CA ALA A 118 29.99 -13.97 -5.31
C ALA A 118 29.80 -14.65 -6.68
N ILE A 119 28.58 -14.66 -7.22
CA ILE A 119 28.27 -15.25 -8.54
C ILE A 119 29.05 -14.52 -9.65
N PHE A 120 29.09 -13.20 -9.58
CA PHE A 120 29.76 -12.35 -10.57
C PHE A 120 31.12 -11.84 -10.09
N PHE A 121 31.80 -12.59 -9.21
CA PHE A 121 33.03 -12.13 -8.58
C PHE A 121 34.16 -11.90 -9.59
N GLY A 122 34.78 -10.73 -9.54
CA GLY A 122 36.00 -10.42 -10.30
C GLY A 122 35.86 -10.61 -11.82
N VAL A 123 34.91 -9.91 -12.45
CA VAL A 123 34.63 -10.10 -13.87
C VAL A 123 35.81 -9.68 -14.76
N LYS A 124 36.32 -10.64 -15.55
CA LYS A 124 37.43 -10.48 -16.50
C LYS A 124 37.09 -9.49 -17.64
N ASN A 125 38.11 -8.96 -18.32
CA ASN A 125 37.96 -8.02 -19.44
C ASN A 125 37.88 -8.72 -20.82
N ASP A 126 37.20 -9.86 -20.88
CA ASP A 126 37.02 -10.66 -22.11
C ASP A 126 35.57 -10.55 -22.61
N GLN A 127 35.27 -11.11 -23.79
CA GLN A 127 33.92 -11.12 -24.35
C GLN A 127 32.89 -11.77 -23.41
N SER A 128 33.27 -12.86 -22.72
CA SER A 128 32.45 -13.48 -21.67
C SER A 128 32.27 -12.57 -20.46
N GLY A 129 33.27 -11.76 -20.14
CA GLY A 129 33.21 -10.76 -19.08
C GLY A 129 32.21 -9.64 -19.37
N LEU A 130 32.11 -9.20 -20.64
CA LEU A 130 31.10 -8.22 -21.05
C LEU A 130 29.68 -8.76 -20.81
N GLN A 131 29.41 -10.01 -21.20
CA GLN A 131 28.13 -10.66 -20.94
C GLN A 131 27.83 -10.78 -19.43
N ASN A 132 28.84 -11.16 -18.63
CA ASN A 132 28.69 -11.26 -17.17
C ASN A 132 28.39 -9.90 -16.52
N ARG A 133 29.01 -8.81 -16.99
CA ARG A 133 28.71 -7.45 -16.49
C ARG A 133 27.28 -7.03 -16.83
N MET A 134 26.84 -7.24 -18.07
CA MET A 134 25.46 -6.92 -18.45
C MET A 134 24.45 -7.77 -17.67
N GLY A 135 24.73 -9.06 -17.50
CA GLY A 135 23.89 -9.96 -16.69
C GLY A 135 23.82 -9.54 -15.22
N ALA A 136 24.94 -9.11 -14.64
CA ALA A 136 24.98 -8.61 -13.28
C ALA A 136 24.17 -7.32 -13.12
N LEU A 137 24.32 -6.32 -14.01
CA LEU A 137 23.52 -5.10 -13.99
C LEU A 137 22.02 -5.40 -14.13
N PHE A 138 21.64 -6.27 -15.06
CA PHE A 138 20.25 -6.69 -15.23
C PHE A 138 19.68 -7.35 -13.98
N PHE A 139 20.43 -8.27 -13.36
CA PHE A 139 20.01 -8.93 -12.13
C PHE A 139 19.81 -7.91 -11.00
N ILE A 140 20.76 -6.98 -10.84
CA ILE A 140 20.71 -5.95 -9.80
C ILE A 140 19.47 -5.07 -9.97
N THR A 141 19.22 -4.55 -11.17
CA THR A 141 18.07 -3.68 -11.45
C THR A 141 16.75 -4.44 -11.28
N THR A 142 16.68 -5.68 -11.77
CA THR A 142 15.52 -6.57 -11.59
C THR A 142 15.24 -6.83 -10.12
N ASN A 143 16.28 -7.09 -9.34
CA ASN A 143 16.15 -7.31 -7.91
C ASN A 143 15.57 -6.09 -7.19
N GLN A 144 15.94 -4.86 -7.57
CA GLN A 144 15.34 -3.65 -6.99
C GLN A 144 13.85 -3.58 -7.29
N CYS A 145 13.41 -3.98 -8.49
CA CYS A 145 11.99 -4.06 -8.81
C CYS A 145 11.25 -5.07 -7.91
N PHE A 146 11.74 -6.30 -7.80
CA PHE A 146 11.05 -7.30 -6.95
C PHE A 146 11.11 -6.97 -5.46
N SER A 147 12.19 -6.35 -5.01
CA SER A 147 12.31 -5.90 -3.62
C SER A 147 11.26 -4.85 -3.25
N SER A 148 10.66 -4.14 -4.21
CA SER A 148 9.63 -3.12 -3.95
C SER A 148 8.27 -3.68 -3.57
N LEU A 149 8.00 -4.98 -3.80
CA LEU A 149 6.72 -5.63 -3.44
C LEU A 149 6.36 -5.45 -1.96
N SER A 150 7.37 -5.42 -1.08
CA SER A 150 7.18 -5.20 0.36
C SER A 150 6.48 -3.88 0.71
N SER A 151 6.58 -2.85 -0.14
CA SER A 151 5.87 -1.57 0.10
C SER A 151 4.36 -1.70 -0.10
N ALA A 152 3.87 -2.65 -0.91
CA ALA A 152 2.44 -2.92 -1.05
C ALA A 152 1.83 -3.39 0.27
N GLU A 153 2.50 -4.36 0.91
CA GLU A 153 2.05 -4.94 2.17
C GLU A 153 1.95 -3.87 3.26
N LEU A 154 2.98 -3.04 3.38
CA LEU A 154 3.00 -1.92 4.33
C LEU A 154 1.90 -0.89 4.03
N PHE A 155 1.59 -0.63 2.76
CA PHE A 155 0.57 0.34 2.37
C PHE A 155 -0.85 -0.19 2.64
N ILE A 156 -1.13 -1.44 2.26
CA ILE A 156 -2.45 -2.08 2.42
C ILE A 156 -2.75 -2.33 3.90
N THR A 157 -1.77 -2.76 4.68
CA THR A 157 -1.96 -3.06 6.11
C THR A 157 -2.30 -1.82 6.92
N GLU A 158 -1.64 -0.68 6.64
CA GLU A 158 -1.90 0.58 7.35
C GLU A 158 -3.15 1.32 6.86
N ARG A 159 -3.73 0.91 5.72
CA ARG A 159 -4.91 1.55 5.12
C ARG A 159 -6.10 1.65 6.10
N LYS A 160 -6.33 0.61 6.90
CA LYS A 160 -7.43 0.61 7.89
C LYS A 160 -7.26 1.70 8.94
N LEU A 161 -6.04 1.88 9.45
CA LEU A 161 -5.71 2.93 10.41
C LEU A 161 -5.86 4.32 9.75
N PHE A 162 -5.36 4.48 8.53
CA PHE A 162 -5.49 5.71 7.76
C PHE A 162 -6.95 6.13 7.56
N ILE A 163 -7.82 5.21 7.13
CA ILE A 163 -9.25 5.51 6.88
C ILE A 163 -9.93 6.00 8.17
N HIS A 164 -9.65 5.34 9.30
CA HIS A 164 -10.18 5.73 10.60
C HIS A 164 -9.74 7.16 11.00
N GLU A 165 -8.46 7.47 10.83
CA GLU A 165 -7.90 8.79 11.16
C GLU A 165 -8.39 9.89 10.21
N TYR A 166 -8.56 9.56 8.92
CA TYR A 166 -9.08 10.47 7.91
C TYR A 166 -10.55 10.84 8.16
N ILE A 167 -11.41 9.85 8.41
CA ILE A 167 -12.84 10.09 8.70
C ILE A 167 -13.03 10.88 10.01
N SER A 168 -12.12 10.67 10.97
CA SER A 168 -12.11 11.41 12.24
C SER A 168 -11.52 12.83 12.13
N GLY A 169 -11.02 13.23 10.96
CA GLY A 169 -10.54 14.59 10.70
C GLY A 169 -9.15 14.92 11.27
N TYR A 170 -8.31 13.92 11.56
CA TYR A 170 -6.98 14.17 12.15
C TYR A 170 -6.03 14.89 11.19
N TYR A 171 -5.97 14.47 9.93
CA TYR A 171 -5.05 15.02 8.93
C TYR A 171 -5.56 14.78 7.50
N ARG A 172 -5.00 15.54 6.54
CA ARG A 172 -5.32 15.43 5.12
C ARG A 172 -4.69 14.18 4.48
N VAL A 173 -5.33 13.63 3.45
CA VAL A 173 -4.80 12.50 2.64
C VAL A 173 -3.39 12.78 2.12
N SER A 174 -3.14 14.01 1.63
CA SER A 174 -1.83 14.42 1.13
C SER A 174 -0.73 14.36 2.18
N VAL A 175 -1.05 14.68 3.44
CA VAL A 175 -0.08 14.59 4.56
C VAL A 175 0.32 13.14 4.77
N TYR A 176 -0.65 12.25 4.88
CA TYR A 176 -0.40 10.82 5.07
C TYR A 176 0.47 10.25 3.95
N PHE A 177 0.09 10.51 2.70
CA PHE A 177 0.79 9.96 1.54
C PHE A 177 2.24 10.45 1.47
N LEU A 178 2.48 11.74 1.65
CA LEU A 178 3.85 12.31 1.64
C LEU A 178 4.69 11.76 2.80
N CYS A 179 4.13 11.68 4.02
CA CYS A 179 4.85 11.11 5.15
C CYS A 179 5.20 9.63 4.93
N LYS A 180 4.27 8.84 4.36
CA LYS A 180 4.47 7.42 4.09
C LYS A 180 5.55 7.21 3.03
N ILE A 181 5.48 7.93 1.91
CA ILE A 181 6.50 7.88 0.85
C ILE A 181 7.88 8.26 1.40
N LEU A 182 7.99 9.38 2.11
CA LEU A 182 9.28 9.83 2.63
C LEU A 182 9.88 8.83 3.61
N SER A 183 9.07 8.26 4.50
CA SER A 183 9.57 7.31 5.49
C SER A 183 10.01 5.99 4.85
N ASP A 184 9.28 5.50 3.84
CA ASP A 184 9.61 4.31 3.06
C ASP A 184 10.87 4.51 2.22
N ILE A 185 10.94 5.60 1.43
CA ILE A 185 12.09 5.92 0.57
C ILE A 185 13.37 6.02 1.40
N ILE A 186 13.35 6.74 2.53
CA ILE A 186 14.57 6.96 3.33
C ILE A 186 15.01 5.66 4.01
N THR A 187 14.08 4.95 4.65
CA THR A 187 14.44 3.84 5.54
C THR A 187 14.55 2.50 4.82
N LEU A 188 13.59 2.18 3.94
CA LEU A 188 13.44 0.86 3.34
C LEU A 188 13.98 0.76 1.92
N ARG A 189 14.34 1.88 1.29
CA ARG A 189 14.89 1.93 -0.07
C ARG A 189 16.31 2.46 -0.11
N THR A 190 16.51 3.71 0.33
CA THR A 190 17.82 4.39 0.26
C THR A 190 18.90 3.59 1.01
N LEU A 191 18.64 3.24 2.27
CA LEU A 191 19.63 2.55 3.11
C LEU A 191 19.98 1.14 2.55
N PRO A 192 19.01 0.26 2.22
CA PRO A 192 19.30 -1.00 1.54
C PRO A 192 20.03 -0.84 0.20
N SER A 193 19.65 0.12 -0.65
CA SER A 193 20.32 0.35 -1.94
C SER A 193 21.77 0.78 -1.77
N ILE A 194 22.09 1.61 -0.77
CA ILE A 194 23.46 1.98 -0.43
C ILE A 194 24.26 0.76 -0.01
N VAL A 195 23.74 -0.03 0.95
CA VAL A 195 24.41 -1.23 1.46
C VAL A 195 24.65 -2.25 0.35
N PHE A 196 23.62 -2.51 -0.47
CA PHE A 196 23.70 -3.39 -1.62
C PHE A 196 24.78 -2.93 -2.60
N SER A 197 24.80 -1.62 -2.91
CA SER A 197 25.75 -1.05 -3.86
C SER A 197 27.19 -1.14 -3.36
N CYS A 198 27.42 -0.85 -2.07
CA CYS A 198 28.74 -0.99 -1.45
C CYS A 198 29.26 -2.44 -1.53
N VAL A 199 28.41 -3.45 -1.33
CA VAL A 199 28.86 -4.85 -1.37
C VAL A 199 29.03 -5.33 -2.81
N ALA A 200 27.98 -5.23 -3.62
CA ALA A 200 27.96 -5.80 -4.96
C ALA A 200 28.98 -5.12 -5.90
N TYR A 201 29.12 -3.80 -5.85
CA TYR A 201 29.96 -3.06 -6.79
C TYR A 201 31.43 -3.46 -6.72
N PHE A 202 31.98 -3.53 -5.49
CA PHE A 202 33.38 -3.86 -5.28
C PHE A 202 33.65 -5.36 -5.46
N MET A 203 32.70 -6.24 -5.12
CA MET A 203 32.84 -7.68 -5.36
C MET A 203 32.84 -8.06 -6.85
N ILE A 204 31.96 -7.42 -7.64
CA ILE A 204 31.87 -7.68 -9.08
C ILE A 204 33.13 -7.17 -9.82
N GLY A 205 33.75 -6.12 -9.30
CA GLY A 205 34.93 -5.50 -9.91
C GLY A 205 34.55 -4.55 -11.05
N TYR A 206 33.54 -3.70 -10.83
CA TYR A 206 33.22 -2.61 -11.75
C TYR A 206 34.31 -1.52 -11.76
N LYS A 207 34.15 -0.51 -12.63
CA LYS A 207 35.11 0.58 -12.84
C LYS A 207 35.45 1.27 -11.51
N ALA A 208 36.70 1.16 -11.03
CA ALA A 208 37.13 1.72 -9.75
C ALA A 208 37.33 3.26 -9.78
N THR A 209 36.30 4.01 -10.18
CA THR A 209 36.25 5.46 -10.15
C THR A 209 35.09 5.93 -9.29
N VAL A 210 35.32 6.95 -8.47
CA VAL A 210 34.33 7.48 -7.52
C VAL A 210 33.04 7.91 -8.21
N GLU A 211 33.15 8.57 -9.37
CA GLU A 211 32.00 9.00 -10.18
C GLU A 211 31.13 7.82 -10.62
N ALA A 212 31.74 6.77 -11.18
CA ALA A 212 31.00 5.60 -11.65
C ALA A 212 30.32 4.83 -10.50
N PHE A 213 30.92 4.83 -9.31
CA PHE A 213 30.32 4.23 -8.13
C PHE A 213 29.06 4.98 -7.68
N PHE A 214 29.13 6.32 -7.59
CA PHE A 214 27.96 7.11 -7.21
C PHE A 214 26.87 7.10 -8.28
N LEU A 215 27.21 7.08 -9.56
CA LEU A 215 26.24 6.89 -10.64
C LEU A 215 25.54 5.53 -10.53
N PHE A 216 26.30 4.45 -10.34
CA PHE A 216 25.72 3.12 -10.12
C PHE A 216 24.78 3.10 -8.91
N MET A 217 25.22 3.62 -7.77
CA MET A 217 24.42 3.70 -6.55
C MET A 217 23.13 4.50 -6.77
N LEU A 218 23.23 5.64 -7.46
CA LEU A 218 22.08 6.47 -7.80
C LEU A 218 21.10 5.73 -8.72
N THR A 219 21.59 5.04 -9.74
CA THR A 219 20.75 4.24 -10.65
C THR A 219 20.02 3.12 -9.91
N VAL A 220 20.71 2.39 -9.02
CA VAL A 220 20.12 1.35 -8.17
C VAL A 220 19.03 1.94 -7.26
N ALA A 221 19.29 3.08 -6.64
CA ALA A 221 18.31 3.76 -5.79
C ALA A 221 17.10 4.26 -6.59
N LEU A 222 17.31 4.87 -7.75
CA LEU A 222 16.23 5.36 -8.63
C LEU A 222 15.37 4.22 -9.17
N ALA A 223 15.97 3.08 -9.53
CA ALA A 223 15.23 1.88 -9.92
C ALA A 223 14.32 1.42 -8.77
N ALA A 224 14.83 1.36 -7.54
CA ALA A 224 14.06 1.02 -6.36
C ALA A 224 12.92 2.02 -6.09
N TYR A 225 13.17 3.33 -6.22
CA TYR A 225 12.13 4.36 -5.99
C TYR A 225 11.02 4.28 -7.03
N THR A 226 11.37 4.12 -8.31
CA THR A 226 10.41 4.06 -9.40
C THR A 226 9.55 2.79 -9.29
N ALA A 227 10.17 1.65 -8.99
CA ALA A 227 9.45 0.40 -8.74
C ALA A 227 8.52 0.52 -7.51
N THR A 228 8.98 1.16 -6.44
CA THR A 228 8.18 1.39 -5.23
C THR A 228 6.98 2.31 -5.50
N ALA A 229 7.17 3.38 -6.26
CA ALA A 229 6.08 4.27 -6.66
C ALA A 229 5.02 3.52 -7.47
N MET A 230 5.44 2.67 -8.41
CA MET A 230 4.53 1.81 -9.18
C MET A 230 3.79 0.81 -8.27
N THR A 231 4.51 0.17 -7.35
CA THR A 231 3.93 -0.74 -6.34
C THR A 231 2.86 -0.04 -5.51
N MET A 232 3.14 1.15 -4.98
CA MET A 232 2.17 1.92 -4.21
C MET A 232 0.97 2.36 -5.05
N ALA A 233 1.18 2.72 -6.32
CA ALA A 233 0.09 3.08 -7.23
C ALA A 233 -0.86 1.91 -7.50
N ILE A 234 -0.32 0.71 -7.75
CA ILE A 234 -1.14 -0.50 -7.92
C ILE A 234 -1.87 -0.84 -6.62
N SER A 235 -1.18 -0.72 -5.49
CA SER A 235 -1.72 -1.08 -4.17
C SER A 235 -2.79 -0.12 -3.66
N ALA A 236 -2.90 1.07 -4.24
CA ALA A 236 -3.85 2.09 -3.79
C ALA A 236 -5.32 1.63 -3.87
N ASP A 237 -5.64 0.80 -4.87
CA ASP A 237 -6.98 0.25 -5.10
C ASP A 237 -7.19 -1.15 -4.51
N GLN A 238 -6.12 -1.79 -4.03
CA GLN A 238 -6.18 -3.18 -3.58
C GLN A 238 -6.43 -3.26 -2.07
N SER A 239 -7.32 -4.17 -1.66
CA SER A 239 -7.59 -4.50 -0.26
C SER A 239 -6.85 -5.75 0.22
N VAL A 240 -6.41 -6.60 -0.72
CA VAL A 240 -5.75 -7.89 -0.44
C VAL A 240 -4.34 -7.87 -1.02
N VAL A 241 -3.34 -8.06 -0.13
CA VAL A 241 -1.91 -8.03 -0.49
C VAL A 241 -1.55 -9.06 -1.56
N ALA A 242 -2.12 -10.27 -1.47
CA ALA A 242 -1.86 -11.34 -2.42
C ALA A 242 -2.23 -10.95 -3.87
N ILE A 243 -3.37 -10.27 -4.06
CA ILE A 243 -3.83 -9.84 -5.38
C ILE A 243 -2.89 -8.75 -5.93
N ALA A 244 -2.51 -7.77 -5.10
CA ALA A 244 -1.54 -6.75 -5.48
C ALA A 244 -0.19 -7.37 -5.90
N ASN A 245 0.30 -8.36 -5.16
CA ASN A 245 1.55 -9.08 -5.47
C ASN A 245 1.50 -9.80 -6.83
N ILE A 246 0.36 -10.40 -7.18
CA ILE A 246 0.19 -11.04 -8.50
C ILE A 246 0.31 -10.00 -9.61
N PHE A 247 -0.42 -8.88 -9.52
CA PHE A 247 -0.37 -7.81 -10.53
C PHE A 247 1.03 -7.23 -10.68
N MET A 248 1.71 -6.94 -9.56
CA MET A 248 3.07 -6.39 -9.58
C MET A 248 4.09 -7.39 -10.17
N THR A 249 4.01 -8.66 -9.78
CA THR A 249 4.91 -9.70 -10.30
C THR A 249 4.75 -9.85 -11.80
N ILE A 250 3.50 -9.93 -12.29
CA ILE A 250 3.22 -10.00 -13.73
C ILE A 250 3.73 -8.76 -14.45
N ALA A 251 3.50 -7.56 -13.89
CA ALA A 251 3.97 -6.32 -14.48
C ALA A 251 5.50 -6.25 -14.56
N PHE A 252 6.22 -6.60 -13.50
CA PHE A 252 7.69 -6.61 -13.52
C PHE A 252 8.26 -7.69 -14.42
N VAL A 253 7.66 -8.89 -14.47
CA VAL A 253 8.04 -9.94 -15.43
C VAL A 253 7.85 -9.46 -16.87
N PHE A 254 6.73 -8.81 -17.15
CA PHE A 254 6.50 -8.24 -18.47
C PHE A 254 7.55 -7.17 -18.81
N MET A 255 7.85 -6.25 -17.89
CA MET A 255 8.88 -5.22 -18.10
C MET A 255 10.28 -5.80 -18.31
N MET A 256 10.63 -6.91 -17.64
CA MET A 256 11.92 -7.59 -17.83
C MET A 256 12.15 -8.07 -19.26
N ILE A 257 11.10 -8.53 -19.95
CA ILE A 257 11.19 -8.99 -21.35
C ILE A 257 11.65 -7.82 -22.24
N PHE A 258 11.16 -6.61 -21.97
CA PHE A 258 11.51 -5.39 -22.72
C PHE A 258 12.72 -4.62 -22.14
N SER A 259 13.51 -5.23 -21.26
CA SER A 259 14.73 -4.63 -20.71
C SER A 259 15.84 -4.42 -21.75
N GLY A 260 15.81 -5.19 -22.85
CA GLY A 260 16.82 -5.17 -23.90
C GLY A 260 17.97 -6.16 -23.73
N LEU A 261 18.02 -6.90 -22.62
CA LEU A 261 18.99 -7.99 -22.44
C LEU A 261 18.49 -9.33 -22.98
N LEU A 262 17.24 -9.70 -22.69
CA LEU A 262 16.67 -11.00 -23.06
C LEU A 262 16.26 -11.07 -24.54
N VAL A 263 15.76 -9.95 -25.07
CA VAL A 263 15.30 -9.80 -26.45
C VAL A 263 15.93 -8.54 -27.04
N ASN A 264 16.42 -8.65 -28.27
CA ASN A 264 17.01 -7.52 -28.98
C ASN A 264 15.89 -6.56 -29.43
N LEU A 265 15.81 -5.39 -28.81
CA LEU A 265 14.70 -4.43 -28.97
C LEU A 265 14.38 -4.00 -30.42
N PRO A 266 15.36 -3.78 -31.32
CA PRO A 266 15.09 -3.45 -32.72
C PRO A 266 14.45 -4.58 -33.53
N SER A 267 14.46 -5.82 -33.01
CA SER A 267 13.83 -6.97 -33.66
C SER A 267 12.38 -7.20 -33.22
N ILE A 268 11.87 -6.41 -32.26
CA ILE A 268 10.49 -6.50 -31.76
C ILE A 268 9.54 -5.87 -32.77
N VAL A 269 8.36 -6.48 -32.93
CA VAL A 269 7.29 -5.96 -33.79
C VAL A 269 6.91 -4.53 -33.38
N GLU A 270 6.74 -3.62 -34.35
CA GLU A 270 6.52 -2.18 -34.11
C GLU A 270 5.38 -1.87 -33.13
N TRP A 271 4.28 -2.63 -33.17
CA TRP A 271 3.14 -2.43 -32.27
C TRP A 271 3.43 -2.82 -30.81
N LEU A 272 4.44 -3.65 -30.54
CA LEU A 272 4.92 -3.99 -29.19
C LEU A 272 6.08 -3.10 -28.73
N ALA A 273 6.77 -2.44 -29.68
CA ALA A 273 7.98 -1.70 -29.39
C ALA A 273 7.76 -0.59 -28.36
N TRP A 274 6.58 0.02 -28.26
CA TRP A 274 6.33 1.09 -27.30
C TRP A 274 6.34 0.64 -25.83
N PHE A 275 6.06 -0.63 -25.53
CA PHE A 275 6.13 -1.17 -24.16
C PHE A 275 7.52 -1.06 -23.54
N GLN A 276 8.54 -0.97 -24.38
CA GLN A 276 9.90 -0.76 -23.96
C GLN A 276 10.10 0.55 -23.17
N TYR A 277 9.30 1.58 -23.47
CA TYR A 277 9.34 2.87 -22.76
C TYR A 277 8.62 2.83 -21.40
N LEU A 278 7.89 1.76 -21.10
CA LEU A 278 7.30 1.54 -19.78
C LEU A 278 8.19 0.68 -18.87
N SER A 279 9.25 0.06 -19.41
CA SER A 279 10.09 -0.86 -18.66
C SER A 279 11.06 -0.13 -17.73
N ILE A 280 10.82 -0.21 -16.41
CA ILE A 280 11.73 0.31 -15.40
C ILE A 280 13.12 -0.35 -15.51
N PRO A 281 13.24 -1.70 -15.64
CA PRO A 281 14.55 -2.35 -15.79
C PRO A 281 15.36 -1.88 -16.99
N ARG A 282 14.70 -1.46 -18.09
CA ARG A 282 15.40 -0.91 -19.27
C ARG A 282 16.12 0.40 -18.94
N TYR A 283 15.51 1.29 -18.18
CA TYR A 283 16.12 2.59 -17.84
C TYR A 283 17.22 2.46 -16.78
N GLY A 284 17.18 1.42 -15.96
CA GLY A 284 18.21 1.16 -14.96
C GLY A 284 19.41 0.35 -15.46
N LEU A 285 19.32 -0.26 -16.64
CA LEU A 285 20.38 -1.05 -17.28
C LEU A 285 21.22 -0.17 -18.21
#